data_AF-A0A0F8Y755-F1
#
_entry.id   AF-A0A0F8Y755-F1
#
_cell.length_a   1.000
_cell.length_b   1.000
_cell.length_c   1.000
_cell.angle_alpha   90.00
_cell.angle_beta   90.00
_cell.angle_gamma   90.00
#
_symmetry.space_group_name_H-M   'P 1'
#
loop_
_entity.id
_entity.type
_entity.pdbx_description
1 polymer ?
#
loop_
_entity_poly.entity_id
_entity_poly.type
_entity_poly.pdbx_seq_one_letter_code
_entity_poly.pdbx_strand_id
1 'polypeptide(L)'
;MATKRSIPFDEAREFIRTQCIGSRKQYTDWHKMNKPKKIPRYPNRAYGEEWKGWNDFLGTDNKFDNTKKKWRPISEAIAWTHQLQLGGEKEWLAYCKENRETMPQDIPTRPDIVYDDWRSWMHWLGNRLPEKVEAQQQVVQHSTVFYCIQEREYAHRNNVFSFGIDKGGVSGMRDNWEMSKNFRVIKMFEYDDSKMADVQKVINHMTTGYYGADTIRVCPNINELVWEISSYLNIAQIR
;
A
#
# COMPACT_ATOMS: atom_id res chain seq x y z
N MET A 1 35.54 8.13 -4.08
CA MET A 1 35.87 7.17 -3.00
C MET A 1 36.53 5.95 -3.62
N ALA A 2 37.73 5.58 -3.16
CA ALA A 2 38.55 4.55 -3.80
C ALA A 2 37.85 3.18 -3.85
N THR A 3 37.61 2.67 -5.07
CA THR A 3 37.19 1.29 -5.32
C THR A 3 38.34 0.36 -4.90
N LYS A 4 38.28 -0.12 -3.66
CA LYS A 4 39.21 -1.13 -3.15
C LYS A 4 38.99 -2.39 -3.99
N ARG A 5 39.84 -2.60 -5.01
CA ARG A 5 39.78 -3.79 -5.86
C ARG A 5 39.99 -5.00 -4.98
N SER A 6 38.93 -5.81 -4.89
CA SER A 6 38.92 -7.08 -4.17
C SER A 6 39.81 -8.06 -4.94
N ILE A 7 40.42 -9.03 -4.25
CA ILE A 7 41.09 -10.14 -4.95
C ILE A 7 40.05 -10.99 -5.71
N PRO A 8 40.45 -11.71 -6.77
CA PRO A 8 39.56 -12.58 -7.54
C PRO A 8 38.74 -13.53 -6.67
N PHE A 9 37.56 -13.92 -7.14
CA PHE A 9 36.60 -14.72 -6.38
C PHE A 9 37.20 -16.04 -5.87
N ASP A 10 37.88 -16.78 -6.74
CA ASP A 10 38.48 -18.07 -6.38
C ASP A 10 39.55 -17.94 -5.29
N GLU A 11 40.42 -16.92 -5.38
CA GLU A 11 41.45 -16.64 -4.38
C GLU A 11 40.84 -16.25 -3.03
N ALA A 12 39.79 -15.41 -3.05
CA ALA A 12 39.05 -15.06 -1.84
C ALA A 12 38.36 -16.27 -1.21
N ARG A 13 37.75 -17.14 -2.02
CA ARG A 13 37.04 -18.34 -1.57
C ARG A 13 38.01 -19.31 -0.90
N GLU A 14 39.15 -19.60 -1.53
CA GLU A 14 40.17 -20.47 -0.95
C GLU A 14 40.71 -19.90 0.35
N PHE A 15 41.08 -18.61 0.36
CA PHE A 15 41.55 -17.95 1.57
C PHE A 15 40.53 -18.05 2.72
N ILE A 16 39.25 -17.77 2.45
CA ILE A 16 38.21 -17.82 3.50
C ILE A 16 37.94 -19.24 3.99
N ARG A 17 38.05 -20.26 3.12
CA ARG A 17 37.97 -21.66 3.52
C ARG A 17 39.12 -22.05 4.47
N THR A 18 40.33 -21.50 4.30
CA THR A 18 41.44 -21.74 5.26
C THR A 18 41.16 -21.18 6.66
N GLN A 19 40.28 -20.19 6.78
CA GLN A 19 39.91 -19.58 8.07
C GLN A 19 38.85 -20.39 8.82
N CYS A 20 38.36 -21.50 8.24
CA CYS A 20 37.33 -22.39 8.83
C CYS A 20 36.08 -21.64 9.31
N ILE A 21 35.67 -20.61 8.55
CA ILE A 21 34.53 -19.76 8.89
C ILE A 21 33.24 -20.48 8.49
N GLY A 22 32.53 -20.99 9.50
CA GLY A 22 31.38 -21.87 9.30
C GLY A 22 30.05 -21.16 9.00
N SER A 23 29.94 -19.84 9.04
CA SER A 23 28.66 -19.14 8.82
C SER A 23 28.82 -17.70 8.38
N ARG A 24 27.77 -17.14 7.75
CA ARG A 24 27.69 -15.70 7.41
C ARG A 24 27.93 -14.80 8.62
N LYS A 25 27.42 -15.19 9.79
CA LYS A 25 27.60 -14.43 11.03
C LYS A 25 29.08 -14.42 11.43
N GLN A 26 29.71 -15.59 11.50
CA GLN A 26 31.14 -15.71 11.81
C GLN A 26 32.00 -14.97 10.78
N TYR A 27 31.65 -14.99 9.50
CA TYR A 27 32.35 -14.21 8.47
C TYR A 27 32.27 -12.70 8.74
N THR A 28 31.09 -12.21 9.10
CA THR A 28 30.88 -10.79 9.41
C THR A 28 31.70 -10.37 10.63
N ASP A 29 31.69 -11.20 11.68
CA ASP A 29 32.44 -10.97 12.90
C ASP A 29 33.96 -11.03 12.64
N TRP A 30 34.44 -12.02 11.90
CA TRP A 30 35.83 -12.14 11.44
C TRP A 30 36.27 -10.94 10.59
N HIS A 31 35.44 -10.47 9.64
CA HIS A 31 35.76 -9.32 8.79
C HIS A 31 35.86 -8.04 9.62
N LYS A 32 34.97 -7.87 10.61
CA LYS A 32 35.00 -6.73 11.54
C LYS A 32 36.26 -6.72 12.40
N MET A 33 36.73 -7.89 12.84
CA MET A 33 37.93 -8.04 13.66
C MET A 33 39.21 -7.84 12.84
N ASN A 34 39.33 -8.51 11.68
CA ASN A 34 40.56 -8.54 10.89
C ASN A 34 40.68 -7.39 9.89
N LYS A 35 39.55 -6.75 9.53
CA LYS A 35 39.45 -5.65 8.55
C LYS A 35 40.33 -5.87 7.31
N PRO A 36 40.25 -7.05 6.66
CA PRO A 36 41.12 -7.38 5.54
C PRO A 36 40.94 -6.36 4.41
N LYS A 37 42.05 -5.83 3.88
CA LYS A 37 42.00 -4.79 2.84
C LYS A 37 41.50 -5.31 1.50
N LYS A 38 41.79 -6.58 1.20
CA LYS A 38 41.56 -7.23 -0.10
C LYS A 38 40.32 -8.12 -0.15
N ILE A 39 39.77 -8.48 1.02
CA ILE A 39 38.55 -9.29 1.12
C ILE A 39 37.35 -8.36 1.37
N PRO A 40 36.32 -8.41 0.51
CA PRO A 40 35.17 -7.53 0.62
C PRO A 40 34.29 -7.88 1.82
N ARG A 41 33.72 -6.86 2.47
CA ARG A 41 32.73 -7.06 3.55
C ARG A 41 31.46 -7.74 3.05
N TYR A 42 31.09 -7.48 1.80
CA TYR A 42 29.89 -8.00 1.15
C TYR A 42 30.30 -8.72 -0.15
N PRO A 43 30.77 -9.98 -0.07
CA PRO A 43 31.21 -10.75 -1.23
C PRO A 43 30.16 -10.84 -2.35
N ASN A 44 28.89 -11.00 -1.98
CA ASN A 44 27.76 -11.01 -2.92
C ASN A 44 27.60 -9.74 -3.76
N ARG A 45 28.11 -8.60 -3.28
CA ARG A 45 28.11 -7.34 -4.05
C ARG A 45 29.40 -7.14 -4.83
N ALA A 46 30.51 -7.71 -4.36
CA ALA A 46 31.83 -7.56 -4.97
C ALA A 46 32.04 -8.51 -6.16
N TYR A 47 31.46 -9.72 -6.09
CA TYR A 47 31.70 -10.80 -7.05
C TYR A 47 30.54 -11.02 -8.03
N GLY A 48 29.41 -10.32 -7.87
CA GLY A 48 28.33 -10.29 -8.85
C GLY A 48 27.88 -11.68 -9.30
N GLU A 49 28.08 -11.98 -10.59
CA GLU A 49 27.68 -13.24 -11.23
C GLU A 49 28.47 -14.46 -10.76
N GLU A 50 29.71 -14.29 -10.29
CA GLU A 50 30.52 -15.39 -9.75
C GLU A 50 30.00 -15.87 -8.37
N TRP A 51 29.16 -15.07 -7.71
CA TRP A 51 28.62 -15.37 -6.39
C TRP A 51 27.49 -16.41 -6.45
N LYS A 52 27.78 -17.64 -6.02
CA LYS A 52 26.81 -18.75 -5.94
C LYS A 52 26.12 -18.90 -4.59
N GLY A 53 26.47 -18.06 -3.61
CA GLY A 53 25.90 -18.10 -2.27
C GLY A 53 26.94 -18.30 -1.16
N TRP A 54 26.48 -18.18 0.09
CA TRP A 54 27.35 -18.30 1.27
C TRP A 54 27.93 -19.69 1.44
N ASN A 55 27.17 -20.73 1.10
CA ASN A 55 27.61 -22.12 1.21
C ASN A 55 28.80 -22.41 0.29
N ASP A 56 28.73 -21.96 -0.97
CA ASP A 56 29.86 -22.06 -1.92
C ASP A 56 31.08 -21.26 -1.43
N PHE A 57 30.88 -19.99 -1.06
CA PHE A 57 31.99 -19.12 -0.67
C PHE A 57 32.70 -19.56 0.63
N LEU A 58 31.95 -20.03 1.62
CA LEU A 58 32.49 -20.50 2.90
C LEU A 58 32.93 -21.97 2.86
N GLY A 59 32.53 -22.73 1.83
CA GLY A 59 32.74 -24.18 1.78
C GLY A 59 31.92 -24.93 2.83
N THR A 60 30.69 -24.48 3.09
CA THR A 60 29.81 -25.09 4.10
C THR A 60 28.54 -25.61 3.47
N ASP A 61 28.07 -26.78 3.91
CA ASP A 61 26.77 -27.35 3.50
C ASP A 61 25.67 -27.03 4.52
N ASN A 62 25.69 -25.81 5.07
CA ASN A 62 24.66 -25.35 6.00
C ASN A 62 23.32 -25.25 5.28
N LYS A 63 22.59 -26.35 5.24
CA LYS A 63 21.16 -26.37 4.95
C LYS A 63 20.45 -25.93 6.22
N PHE A 64 19.34 -25.22 6.06
CA PHE A 64 18.43 -24.96 7.17
C PHE A 64 17.91 -26.33 7.65
N ASP A 65 18.51 -26.85 8.72
CA ASP A 65 18.13 -28.13 9.29
C ASP A 65 16.83 -27.96 10.07
N ASN A 66 15.72 -28.15 9.36
CA ASN A 66 14.40 -28.08 9.92
C ASN A 66 13.97 -29.39 10.62
N THR A 67 14.79 -30.44 10.54
CA THR A 67 14.40 -31.80 10.96
C THR A 67 14.31 -31.95 12.48
N LYS A 68 15.00 -31.09 13.23
CA LYS A 68 15.02 -31.13 14.70
C LYS A 68 13.81 -30.46 15.35
N LYS A 69 13.05 -29.65 14.61
CA LYS A 69 11.94 -28.86 15.16
C LYS A 69 10.62 -29.36 14.60
N LYS A 70 9.77 -29.90 15.47
CA LYS A 70 8.44 -30.39 15.11
C LYS A 70 7.50 -29.19 14.95
N TRP A 71 7.19 -28.83 13.71
CA TRP A 71 6.24 -27.77 13.40
C TRP A 71 4.81 -28.30 13.46
N ARG A 72 3.90 -27.41 13.83
CA ARG A 72 2.47 -27.68 13.76
C ARG A 72 2.05 -27.92 12.30
N PRO A 73 1.03 -28.73 12.00
CA PRO A 73 0.47 -28.81 10.65
C PRO A 73 0.10 -27.44 10.10
N ILE A 74 0.37 -27.21 8.80
CA ILE A 74 0.15 -25.92 8.14
C ILE A 74 -1.29 -25.42 8.31
N SER A 75 -2.29 -26.31 8.27
CA SER A 75 -3.70 -25.97 8.43
C SER A 75 -4.01 -25.34 9.80
N GLU A 76 -3.50 -25.93 10.88
CA GLU A 76 -3.69 -25.41 12.23
C GLU A 76 -2.86 -24.14 12.48
N ALA A 77 -1.67 -24.07 11.86
CA ALA A 77 -0.83 -22.88 11.92
C ALA A 77 -1.51 -21.69 11.24
N ILE A 78 -2.13 -21.89 10.07
CA ILE A 78 -2.93 -20.91 9.34
C ILE A 78 -4.11 -20.42 10.19
N ALA A 79 -4.84 -21.35 10.82
CA ALA A 79 -5.99 -21.00 11.66
C ALA A 79 -5.58 -20.09 12.84
N TRP A 80 -4.40 -20.32 13.41
CA TRP A 80 -3.84 -19.47 14.45
C TRP A 80 -3.38 -18.10 13.90
N THR A 81 -2.66 -18.08 12.78
CA THR A 81 -2.15 -16.82 12.21
C THR A 81 -3.25 -15.89 11.69
N HIS A 82 -4.40 -16.42 11.27
CA HIS A 82 -5.57 -15.62 10.88
C HIS A 82 -6.14 -14.81 12.05
N GLN A 83 -5.98 -15.27 13.30
CA GLN A 83 -6.44 -14.54 14.49
C GLN A 83 -5.67 -13.24 14.73
N LEU A 84 -4.46 -13.12 14.16
CA LEU A 84 -3.59 -11.97 14.36
C LEU A 84 -3.91 -10.80 13.41
N GLN A 85 -4.68 -11.04 12.34
CA GLN A 85 -5.10 -10.01 11.36
C GLN A 85 -3.95 -9.15 10.80
N LEU A 86 -2.78 -9.77 10.58
CA LEU A 86 -1.59 -9.05 10.11
C LEU A 86 -1.63 -8.87 8.59
N GLY A 87 -1.33 -7.66 8.13
CA GLY A 87 -1.51 -7.20 6.75
C GLY A 87 -0.46 -7.67 5.74
N GLY A 88 0.61 -8.32 6.17
CA GLY A 88 1.62 -8.86 5.26
C GLY A 88 2.90 -9.37 5.92
N GLU A 89 3.83 -9.84 5.08
CA GLU A 89 5.12 -10.41 5.51
C GLU A 89 5.90 -9.50 6.46
N LYS A 90 5.98 -8.20 6.14
CA LYS A 90 6.75 -7.25 6.96
C LYS A 90 6.20 -7.14 8.38
N GLU A 91 4.88 -7.08 8.50
CA GLU A 91 4.19 -7.02 9.80
C GLU A 91 4.33 -8.33 10.56
N TRP A 92 4.22 -9.48 9.87
CA TRP A 92 4.50 -10.78 10.47
C TRP A 92 5.91 -10.89 11.05
N LEU A 93 6.93 -10.50 10.28
CA LEU A 93 8.31 -10.56 10.74
C LEU A 93 8.59 -9.61 11.92
N ALA A 94 7.96 -8.43 11.94
CA ALA A 94 8.02 -7.52 13.06
C ALA A 94 7.33 -8.13 14.30
N TYR A 95 6.13 -8.67 14.12
CA TYR A 95 5.36 -9.34 15.16
C TYR A 95 6.14 -10.49 15.80
N CYS A 96 6.72 -11.41 15.00
CA CYS A 96 7.54 -12.51 15.51
C CYS A 96 8.78 -12.04 16.29
N LYS A 97 9.34 -10.89 15.92
CA LYS A 97 10.51 -10.32 16.59
C LYS A 97 10.15 -9.75 17.95
N GLU A 98 9.02 -9.05 18.03
CA GLU A 98 8.53 -8.41 19.26
C GLU A 98 7.90 -9.42 20.22
N ASN A 99 7.18 -10.41 19.69
CA ASN A 99 6.42 -11.41 20.45
C ASN A 99 7.15 -12.75 20.56
N ARG A 100 8.48 -12.73 20.60
CA ARG A 100 9.29 -13.96 20.57
C ARG A 100 9.01 -14.89 21.76
N GLU A 101 8.60 -14.34 22.89
CA GLU A 101 8.32 -15.08 24.13
C GLU A 101 6.87 -15.59 24.21
N THR A 102 5.93 -14.86 23.61
CA THR A 102 4.50 -15.16 23.63
C THR A 102 4.06 -16.00 22.41
N MET A 103 4.86 -16.04 21.35
CA MET A 103 4.57 -16.83 20.15
C MET A 103 4.74 -18.33 20.43
N PRO A 104 3.81 -19.17 19.95
CA PRO A 104 3.97 -20.62 20.02
C PRO A 104 5.28 -21.08 19.35
N GLN A 105 6.06 -21.90 20.05
CA GLN A 105 7.37 -22.35 19.56
C GLN A 105 7.29 -23.25 18.32
N ASP A 106 6.12 -23.85 18.10
CA ASP A 106 5.74 -24.73 17.00
C ASP A 106 5.20 -23.97 15.77
N ILE A 107 5.21 -22.64 15.80
CA ILE A 107 4.90 -21.78 14.65
C ILE A 107 6.19 -21.20 14.07
N PRO A 108 6.50 -21.43 12.79
CA PRO A 108 7.73 -20.94 12.18
C PRO A 108 7.66 -19.46 11.84
N THR A 109 8.75 -18.73 12.10
CA THR A 109 8.90 -17.33 11.62
C THR A 109 8.95 -17.27 10.09
N ARG A 110 9.49 -18.32 9.45
CA ARG A 110 9.59 -18.48 8.00
C ARG A 110 8.79 -19.70 7.52
N PRO A 111 7.45 -19.60 7.48
CA PRO A 111 6.61 -20.70 7.04
C PRO A 111 6.85 -21.08 5.58
N ASP A 112 7.31 -20.14 4.76
CA ASP A 112 7.65 -20.29 3.35
C ASP A 112 8.83 -21.23 3.07
N ILE A 113 9.68 -21.47 4.08
CA ILE A 113 10.81 -22.39 3.99
C ILE A 113 10.50 -23.70 4.74
N VAL A 114 9.53 -23.68 5.65
CA VAL A 114 9.24 -24.77 6.58
C VAL A 114 8.20 -25.74 6.04
N TYR A 115 7.18 -25.23 5.35
CA TYR A 115 6.09 -26.05 4.82
C TYR A 115 6.23 -26.28 3.33
N ASP A 116 6.20 -27.55 2.91
CA ASP A 116 6.25 -27.92 1.50
C ASP A 116 4.97 -27.45 0.75
N ASP A 117 3.81 -27.47 1.41
CA ASP A 117 2.52 -27.02 0.87
C ASP A 117 2.27 -25.50 1.00
N TRP A 118 3.35 -24.72 1.12
CA TRP A 118 3.27 -23.26 1.21
C TRP A 118 2.68 -22.65 -0.07
N ARG A 119 1.73 -21.71 0.09
CA ARG A 119 1.08 -21.03 -1.05
C ARG A 119 1.50 -19.58 -1.18
N SER A 120 1.19 -18.77 -0.18
CA SER A 120 1.49 -17.34 -0.19
C SER A 120 1.32 -16.73 1.21
N TRP A 121 1.94 -15.56 1.41
CA TRP A 121 1.76 -14.77 2.63
C TRP A 121 0.30 -14.36 2.88
N MET A 122 -0.48 -14.14 1.82
CA MET A 122 -1.90 -13.82 1.95
C MET A 122 -2.70 -15.02 2.47
N HIS A 123 -2.40 -16.22 1.97
CA HIS A 123 -3.03 -17.45 2.45
C HIS A 123 -2.68 -17.72 3.92
N TRP A 124 -1.42 -17.51 4.28
CA TRP A 124 -0.91 -17.69 5.64
C TRP A 124 -1.52 -16.70 6.64
N LEU A 125 -1.60 -15.41 6.31
CA LEU A 125 -2.05 -14.39 7.24
C LEU A 125 -3.56 -14.14 7.20
N GLY A 126 -4.27 -14.69 6.22
CA GLY A 126 -5.73 -14.58 6.14
C GLY A 126 -6.23 -13.27 5.56
N ASN A 127 -5.34 -12.49 4.92
CA ASN A 127 -5.71 -11.28 4.18
C ASN A 127 -6.49 -11.64 2.92
N ARG A 128 -7.78 -11.95 3.07
CA ARG A 128 -8.70 -11.99 1.95
C ARG A 128 -9.04 -10.54 1.58
N LEU A 129 -8.93 -10.24 0.30
CA LEU A 129 -9.27 -8.96 -0.33
C LEU A 129 -10.68 -8.36 -0.05
N PRO A 130 -11.76 -9.10 0.35
CA PRO A 130 -13.09 -8.50 0.47
C PRO A 130 -13.15 -7.32 1.44
N GLU A 131 -12.63 -7.44 2.66
CA GLU A 131 -12.73 -6.38 3.66
C GLU A 131 -11.94 -5.12 3.29
N LYS A 132 -10.81 -5.25 2.60
CA LYS A 132 -10.04 -4.08 2.12
C LYS A 132 -10.67 -3.44 0.91
N VAL A 133 -11.28 -4.21 0.00
CA VAL A 133 -12.02 -3.67 -1.15
C VAL A 133 -13.27 -2.97 -0.65
N GLU A 134 -14.00 -3.55 0.30
CA GLU A 134 -15.17 -2.93 0.91
C GLU A 134 -14.79 -1.70 1.73
N ALA A 135 -13.71 -1.75 2.53
CA ALA A 135 -13.21 -0.57 3.24
C ALA A 135 -12.68 0.50 2.27
N GLN A 136 -12.03 0.15 1.17
CA GLN A 136 -11.61 1.10 0.14
C GLN A 136 -12.78 1.63 -0.67
N GLN A 137 -13.80 0.83 -0.99
CA GLN A 137 -15.02 1.26 -1.64
C GLN A 137 -15.82 2.18 -0.72
N GLN A 138 -15.91 1.86 0.57
CA GLN A 138 -16.49 2.75 1.58
C GLN A 138 -15.67 4.04 1.68
N VAL A 139 -14.34 3.99 1.73
CA VAL A 139 -13.49 5.20 1.76
C VAL A 139 -13.61 6.01 0.45
N VAL A 140 -13.71 5.38 -0.72
CA VAL A 140 -13.95 6.02 -2.02
C VAL A 140 -15.37 6.59 -2.11
N GLN A 141 -16.36 5.94 -1.50
CA GLN A 141 -17.73 6.43 -1.40
C GLN A 141 -17.81 7.67 -0.50
N HIS A 142 -17.13 7.64 0.66
CA HIS A 142 -16.99 8.82 1.55
C HIS A 142 -16.01 9.88 1.02
N SER A 143 -15.19 9.53 0.02
CA SER A 143 -14.29 10.47 -0.68
C SER A 143 -14.86 10.93 -2.00
N THR A 144 -16.04 10.50 -2.45
CA THR A 144 -16.64 11.04 -3.68
C THR A 144 -17.52 12.23 -3.29
N VAL A 145 -17.35 13.34 -4.00
CA VAL A 145 -18.10 14.58 -3.72
C VAL A 145 -18.90 14.99 -4.93
N PHE A 146 -20.17 15.35 -4.70
CA PHE A 146 -20.97 16.08 -5.66
C PHE A 146 -20.77 17.58 -5.42
N TYR A 147 -20.31 18.31 -6.42
CA TYR A 147 -19.98 19.72 -6.30
C TYR A 147 -20.92 20.61 -7.11
N CYS A 148 -21.15 21.80 -6.58
CA CYS A 148 -21.76 22.93 -7.27
C CYS A 148 -20.76 24.09 -7.23
N ILE A 149 -20.28 24.50 -8.40
CA ILE A 149 -19.29 25.57 -8.53
C ILE A 149 -19.74 26.62 -9.54
N GLN A 150 -19.15 27.80 -9.45
CA GLN A 150 -19.30 28.87 -10.43
C GLN A 150 -17.91 29.19 -11.01
N GLU A 151 -17.73 28.96 -12.30
CA GLU A 151 -16.48 29.31 -12.98
C GLU A 151 -16.35 30.83 -13.10
N ARG A 152 -15.15 31.40 -12.87
CA ARG A 152 -14.98 32.87 -12.91
C ARG A 152 -15.31 33.47 -14.27
N GLU A 153 -15.13 32.72 -15.35
CA GLU A 153 -15.51 33.15 -16.69
C GLU A 153 -17.00 33.54 -16.77
N TYR A 154 -17.85 32.88 -15.99
CA TYR A 154 -19.28 33.15 -15.89
C TYR A 154 -19.68 33.93 -14.64
N ALA A 155 -18.74 34.47 -13.85
CA ALA A 155 -19.06 35.25 -12.64
C ALA A 155 -19.91 36.50 -12.95
N HIS A 156 -19.86 37.01 -14.17
CA HIS A 156 -20.71 38.12 -14.63
C HIS A 156 -22.17 37.69 -14.92
N ARG A 157 -22.42 36.38 -15.06
CA ARG A 157 -23.75 35.77 -15.18
C ARG A 157 -24.05 35.04 -13.87
N ASN A 158 -24.71 35.74 -12.94
CA ASN A 158 -24.98 35.27 -11.58
C ASN A 158 -25.80 33.97 -11.49
N ASN A 159 -26.36 33.49 -12.59
CA ASN A 159 -27.24 32.33 -12.66
C ASN A 159 -26.64 31.13 -13.41
N VAL A 160 -25.34 31.12 -13.71
CA VAL A 160 -24.67 30.01 -14.42
C VAL A 160 -23.79 29.21 -13.46
N PHE A 161 -24.02 27.90 -13.37
CA PHE A 161 -23.32 27.02 -12.44
C PHE A 161 -22.94 25.70 -13.10
N SER A 162 -21.83 25.12 -12.63
CA SER A 162 -21.32 23.82 -13.07
C SER A 162 -21.55 22.79 -11.97
N PHE A 163 -22.13 21.66 -12.34
CA PHE A 163 -22.42 20.51 -11.47
C PHE A 163 -21.64 19.30 -11.94
N GLY A 164 -21.10 18.52 -11.01
CA GLY A 164 -20.36 17.31 -11.34
C GLY A 164 -20.01 16.48 -10.13
N ILE A 165 -19.36 15.34 -10.40
CA ILE A 165 -18.95 14.36 -9.40
C ILE A 165 -17.44 14.20 -9.51
N ASP A 166 -16.74 14.36 -8.39
CA ASP A 166 -15.30 14.10 -8.30
C ASP A 166 -15.03 12.86 -7.43
N LYS A 167 -14.36 11.86 -8.02
CA LYS A 167 -14.02 10.58 -7.37
C LYS A 167 -12.80 10.67 -6.45
N GLY A 168 -12.02 11.76 -6.52
CA GLY A 168 -10.87 12.05 -5.66
C GLY A 168 -11.19 12.96 -4.47
N GLY A 169 -12.46 13.33 -4.30
CA GLY A 169 -12.96 14.07 -3.14
C GLY A 169 -12.59 15.53 -3.13
N VAL A 170 -12.59 16.12 -1.93
CA VAL A 170 -12.30 17.56 -1.77
C VAL A 170 -10.88 17.89 -2.23
N SER A 171 -9.90 17.01 -1.97
CA SER A 171 -8.52 17.16 -2.44
C SER A 171 -8.41 16.99 -3.96
N GLY A 172 -9.01 15.93 -4.52
CA GLY A 172 -8.99 15.70 -5.96
C GLY A 172 -9.67 16.80 -6.76
N MET A 173 -10.81 17.31 -6.26
CA MET A 173 -11.50 18.46 -6.87
C MET A 173 -10.62 19.71 -6.84
N ARG A 174 -9.92 19.99 -5.73
CA ARG A 174 -9.01 21.14 -5.66
C ARG A 174 -7.88 21.00 -6.68
N ASP A 175 -7.22 19.85 -6.75
CA ASP A 175 -6.10 19.63 -7.66
C ASP A 175 -6.54 19.69 -9.15
N ASN A 176 -7.67 19.05 -9.48
CA ASN A 176 -8.23 19.01 -10.85
C ASN A 176 -8.65 20.41 -11.34
N TRP A 177 -9.17 21.25 -10.46
CA TRP A 177 -9.70 22.56 -10.81
C TRP A 177 -8.71 23.71 -10.59
N GLU A 178 -7.71 23.57 -9.71
CA GLU A 178 -6.59 24.51 -9.58
C GLU A 178 -5.77 24.61 -10.88
N MET A 179 -5.68 23.53 -11.65
CA MET A 179 -5.00 23.52 -12.95
C MET A 179 -5.79 24.17 -14.09
N SER A 180 -7.13 24.24 -14.00
CA SER A 180 -7.97 24.44 -15.19
C SER A 180 -8.66 25.79 -15.33
N LYS A 181 -8.93 26.54 -14.25
CA LYS A 181 -9.38 27.96 -14.24
C LYS A 181 -9.76 28.36 -12.80
N ASN A 182 -9.69 29.65 -12.46
CA ASN A 182 -10.23 30.14 -11.19
C ASN A 182 -11.77 29.90 -11.10
N PHE A 183 -12.24 29.31 -10.00
CA PHE A 183 -13.67 29.03 -9.75
C PHE A 183 -14.06 29.44 -8.31
N ARG A 184 -15.36 29.55 -8.06
CA ARG A 184 -15.96 29.77 -6.74
C ARG A 184 -16.77 28.53 -6.36
N VAL A 185 -16.45 27.92 -5.22
CA VAL A 185 -17.27 26.83 -4.68
C VAL A 185 -18.54 27.42 -4.07
N ILE A 186 -19.71 26.92 -4.48
CA ILE A 186 -21.01 27.29 -3.90
C ILE A 186 -21.36 26.33 -2.77
N LYS A 187 -21.39 25.03 -3.07
CA LYS A 187 -21.62 23.97 -2.09
C LYS A 187 -21.05 22.64 -2.56
N MET A 188 -20.67 21.80 -1.60
CA MET A 188 -20.25 20.42 -1.81
C MET A 188 -21.14 19.51 -0.97
N PHE A 189 -21.43 18.33 -1.50
CA PHE A 189 -22.24 17.31 -0.88
C PHE A 189 -21.48 15.98 -0.91
N GLU A 190 -21.67 15.16 0.12
CA GLU A 190 -21.24 13.76 0.08
C GLU A 190 -22.03 13.04 -1.03
N TYR A 191 -21.31 12.25 -1.82
CA TYR A 191 -21.93 11.51 -2.91
C TYR A 191 -22.59 10.24 -2.39
N ASP A 192 -23.91 10.14 -2.59
CA ASP A 192 -24.70 8.95 -2.29
C ASP A 192 -25.37 8.44 -3.57
N ASP A 193 -24.82 7.37 -4.14
CA ASP A 193 -25.28 6.79 -5.42
C ASP A 193 -26.78 6.44 -5.40
N SER A 194 -27.30 6.01 -4.25
CA SER A 194 -28.70 5.64 -4.10
C SER A 194 -29.67 6.82 -4.26
N LYS A 195 -29.18 8.04 -4.01
CA LYS A 195 -29.98 9.28 -4.05
C LYS A 195 -29.70 10.15 -5.27
N MET A 196 -28.63 9.86 -6.03
CA MET A 196 -28.24 10.69 -7.18
C MET A 196 -29.28 10.75 -8.28
N ALA A 197 -30.06 9.69 -8.48
CA ALA A 197 -31.15 9.69 -9.45
C ALA A 197 -32.21 10.77 -9.12
N ASP A 198 -32.51 10.97 -7.83
CA ASP A 198 -33.47 11.97 -7.39
C ASP A 198 -32.86 13.38 -7.36
N VAL A 199 -31.60 13.51 -6.94
CA VAL A 199 -30.85 14.77 -7.05
C VAL A 199 -30.81 15.24 -8.52
N GLN A 200 -30.58 14.34 -9.46
CA GLN A 200 -30.56 14.68 -10.89
C GLN A 200 -31.93 15.13 -11.40
N LYS A 201 -33.05 14.56 -10.90
CA LYS A 201 -34.41 15.03 -11.20
C LYS A 201 -34.64 16.45 -10.68
N VAL A 202 -34.23 16.72 -9.44
CA VAL A 202 -34.34 18.06 -8.81
C VAL A 202 -33.55 19.10 -9.61
N ILE A 203 -32.31 18.78 -9.99
CA ILE A 203 -31.49 19.64 -10.86
C ILE A 203 -32.19 19.87 -12.20
N ASN A 204 -32.67 18.81 -12.86
CA ASN A 204 -33.37 18.92 -14.14
C ASN A 204 -34.67 19.73 -14.05
N HIS A 205 -35.34 19.72 -12.90
CA HIS A 205 -36.57 20.47 -12.69
C HIS A 205 -36.33 21.97 -12.49
N MET A 206 -35.27 22.32 -11.75
CA MET A 206 -35.01 23.70 -11.31
C MET A 206 -33.91 24.43 -12.10
N THR A 207 -33.32 23.75 -13.08
CA THR A 207 -32.30 24.32 -13.96
C THR A 207 -32.62 24.05 -15.42
N THR A 208 -31.99 24.80 -16.32
CA THR A 208 -32.07 24.52 -17.75
C THR A 208 -31.35 23.21 -18.09
N GLY A 209 -31.62 22.68 -19.30
CA GLY A 209 -30.76 21.66 -19.91
C GLY A 209 -29.29 22.10 -19.99
N TYR A 210 -28.40 21.13 -20.15
CA TYR A 210 -26.96 21.38 -20.26
C TYR A 210 -26.63 22.27 -21.47
N TYR A 211 -25.69 23.19 -21.29
CA TYR A 211 -25.10 23.99 -22.36
C TYR A 211 -23.67 23.53 -22.64
N GLY A 212 -23.40 23.01 -23.84
CA GLY A 212 -22.04 22.64 -24.24
C GLY A 212 -21.52 21.41 -23.49
N ALA A 213 -20.45 21.56 -22.72
CA ALA A 213 -19.96 20.48 -21.85
C ALA A 213 -21.06 20.10 -20.85
N ASP A 214 -21.36 18.81 -20.69
CA ASP A 214 -22.47 18.22 -19.91
C ASP A 214 -22.42 18.48 -18.38
N THR A 215 -21.93 19.63 -17.95
CA THR A 215 -21.75 20.06 -16.57
C THR A 215 -22.35 21.43 -16.30
N ILE A 216 -22.52 22.30 -17.29
CA ILE A 216 -22.94 23.70 -17.12
C ILE A 216 -24.45 23.86 -17.29
N ARG A 217 -25.10 24.54 -16.33
CA ARG A 217 -26.55 24.80 -16.32
C ARG A 217 -26.87 26.20 -15.85
N VAL A 218 -28.02 26.72 -16.30
CA VAL A 218 -28.57 27.99 -15.80
C VAL A 218 -29.55 27.68 -14.68
N CYS A 219 -29.30 28.22 -13.49
CA CYS A 219 -30.15 28.09 -12.31
C CYS A 219 -30.65 29.48 -11.87
N PRO A 220 -31.96 29.75 -11.92
CA PRO A 220 -32.54 31.02 -11.51
C PRO A 220 -32.27 31.36 -10.03
N ASN A 221 -32.33 30.34 -9.15
CA ASN A 221 -32.11 30.49 -7.71
C ASN A 221 -31.25 29.35 -7.16
N ILE A 222 -29.95 29.62 -7.05
CA ILE A 222 -28.99 28.62 -6.59
C ILE A 222 -29.16 28.22 -5.12
N ASN A 223 -29.65 29.15 -4.29
CA ASN A 223 -29.82 28.89 -2.86
C ASN A 223 -30.97 27.91 -2.60
N GLU A 224 -32.07 28.06 -3.35
CA GLU A 224 -33.22 27.16 -3.30
C GLU A 224 -32.84 25.77 -3.83
N LEU A 225 -32.08 25.70 -4.92
CA LEU A 225 -31.54 24.44 -5.44
C LEU A 225 -30.64 23.74 -4.42
N VAL A 226 -29.72 24.46 -3.81
CA VAL A 226 -28.84 23.92 -2.76
C VAL A 226 -29.65 23.44 -1.56
N TRP A 227 -30.70 24.16 -1.18
CA TRP A 227 -31.57 23.79 -0.07
C TRP A 227 -32.34 22.49 -0.35
N GLU A 228 -32.97 22.37 -1.51
CA GLU A 228 -33.67 21.15 -1.93
C GLU A 228 -32.72 19.96 -1.96
N ILE A 229 -31.56 20.08 -2.62
CA ILE A 229 -30.55 19.00 -2.67
C ILE A 229 -30.10 18.61 -1.25
N SER A 230 -29.92 19.59 -0.34
CA SER A 230 -29.56 19.33 1.06
C SER A 230 -30.64 18.52 1.79
N SER A 231 -31.91 18.84 1.53
CA SER A 231 -33.07 18.13 2.11
C SER A 231 -33.10 16.67 1.67
N TYR A 232 -32.92 16.39 0.38
CA TYR A 232 -32.92 15.03 -0.17
C TYR A 232 -31.73 14.20 0.31
N LEU A 233 -30.54 14.79 0.42
CA LEU A 233 -29.36 14.06 0.83
C LEU A 233 -29.33 13.79 2.34
N ASN A 234 -30.13 14.48 3.15
CA ASN A 234 -30.19 14.35 4.62
C ASN A 234 -28.82 14.56 5.31
N ILE A 235 -27.97 15.40 4.70
CA ILE A 235 -26.58 15.61 5.13
C ILE A 235 -26.54 16.75 6.16
N ALA A 236 -26.06 16.45 7.36
CA ALA A 236 -25.59 17.47 8.28
C ALA A 236 -24.49 18.27 7.58
N GLN A 237 -24.67 19.58 7.43
CA GLN A 237 -23.76 20.44 6.67
C GLN A 237 -22.30 20.20 7.08
N ILE A 238 -21.48 19.69 6.15
CA ILE A 238 -20.03 19.76 6.30
C ILE A 238 -19.65 21.24 6.27
N ARG A 239 -19.05 21.71 7.37
CA ARG A 239 -18.55 23.07 7.55
C ARG A 239 -17.16 23.22 6.96
#